data_AF-A0A7V1H7R3-F1
#
_entry.id   AF-A0A7V1H7R3-F1
#
_cell.length_a   1.000
_cell.length_b   1.000
_cell.length_c   1.000
_cell.angle_alpha   90.00
_cell.angle_beta   90.00
_cell.angle_gamma   90.00
#
_symmetry.space_group_name_H-M   'P 1'
#
loop_
_entity.id
_entity.type
_entity.pdbx_description
1 polymer ?
#
loop_
_entity_poly.entity_id
_entity_poly.type
_entity_poly.pdbx_seq_one_letter_code
_entity_poly.pdbx_strand_id
1 'polypeptide(L)' 'MAPEAAKYAHAPFGLGEGYLDTFKNVFSDIYNWIREGKRMDEKKADFHTFVTGHEEFSIVDAAIRSNESGKWEDVEY' A
#
# COMPACT_ATOMS: atom_id res chain seq x y z
N MET A 1 16.37 -7.66 7.75
CA MET A 1 15.02 -7.68 7.14
C MET A 1 14.02 -7.50 8.26
N ALA A 2 12.99 -6.68 8.09
CA ALA A 2 11.97 -6.50 9.12
C ALA A 2 11.22 -7.84 9.31
N PRO A 3 11.08 -8.37 10.54
CA PRO A 3 10.51 -9.71 10.77
C PRO A 3 9.14 -9.94 10.11
N GLU A 4 8.30 -8.91 10.07
CA GLU A 4 6.98 -8.89 9.46
C GLU A 4 6.99 -9.08 7.94
N ALA A 5 8.09 -8.76 7.27
CA ALA A 5 8.22 -8.88 5.82
C ALA A 5 8.54 -10.31 5.36
N ALA A 6 8.91 -11.21 6.28
CA ALA A 6 9.29 -12.59 5.94
C ALA A 6 8.16 -13.36 5.24
N LYS A 7 6.89 -13.04 5.51
CA LYS A 7 5.71 -13.67 4.87
C LYS A 7 5.61 -13.41 3.36
N TYR A 8 6.37 -12.45 2.83
CA TYR A 8 6.34 -12.08 1.42
C TYR A 8 7.43 -12.73 0.58
N ALA A 9 8.45 -13.33 1.20
CA ALA A 9 9.57 -13.99 0.53
C ALA A 9 9.28 -15.49 0.36
N HIS A 10 8.59 -15.84 -0.73
CA HIS A 10 8.19 -17.22 -1.04
C HIS A 10 9.25 -18.00 -1.81
N ALA A 11 10.00 -17.29 -2.66
CA ALA A 11 10.99 -17.91 -3.52
C ALA A 11 12.18 -18.47 -2.73
N PRO A 12 12.63 -19.72 -2.99
CA PRO A 12 13.85 -20.24 -2.41
C PRO A 12 15.08 -19.44 -2.88
N PHE A 13 16.16 -19.51 -2.11
CA PHE A 13 17.35 -18.71 -2.36
C PHE A 13 17.87 -18.87 -3.81
N GLY A 14 17.99 -17.74 -4.51
CA GLY A 14 18.45 -17.67 -5.90
C GLY A 14 17.33 -17.54 -6.94
N LEU A 15 16.07 -17.77 -6.57
CA LEU A 15 14.91 -17.44 -7.40
C LEU A 15 14.42 -16.02 -7.03
N GLY A 16 14.24 -15.18 -8.06
CA GLY A 16 13.71 -13.84 -7.88
C GLY A 16 12.18 -13.86 -7.79
N GLU A 17 11.64 -12.91 -7.03
CA GLU A 17 10.22 -12.54 -7.07
C GLU A 17 10.05 -11.30 -7.95
N GLY A 18 8.85 -11.10 -8.48
CA GLY A 18 8.58 -10.01 -9.38
C GLY A 18 7.15 -9.47 -9.32
N TYR A 19 6.75 -8.87 -10.42
CA TYR A 19 5.47 -8.16 -10.53
C TYR A 19 4.27 -9.05 -10.21
N LEU A 20 4.25 -10.30 -10.70
CA LEU A 20 3.14 -11.22 -10.46
C LEU A 20 3.05 -11.66 -8.99
N ASP A 21 4.18 -11.82 -8.30
CA ASP A 21 4.23 -12.18 -6.87
C ASP A 21 3.68 -11.05 -5.99
N THR A 22 3.85 -9.80 -6.42
CA THR A 22 3.36 -8.62 -5.69
C THR A 22 1.84 -8.66 -5.54
N PHE A 23 1.08 -8.96 -6.59
CA PHE A 23 -0.39 -9.05 -6.50
C PHE A 23 -0.82 -10.19 -5.60
N LYS A 24 -0.16 -11.34 -5.71
CA LYS A 24 -0.44 -12.48 -4.82
C LYS A 24 -0.27 -12.07 -3.36
N ASN A 25 0.79 -11.35 -3.01
CA ASN A 25 1.05 -10.86 -1.67
C ASN A 25 -0.05 -9.90 -1.18
N VAL A 26 -0.38 -8.88 -1.98
CA VAL A 26 -1.43 -7.91 -1.62
C VAL A 26 -2.79 -8.58 -1.43
N PHE A 27 -3.22 -9.43 -2.36
CA PHE A 27 -4.50 -10.11 -2.24
C PHE A 27 -4.51 -11.11 -1.09
N SER A 28 -3.40 -11.78 -0.80
CA SER A 28 -3.30 -12.70 0.34
C SER A 28 -3.53 -11.97 1.66
N ASP A 29 -2.95 -10.77 1.86
CA ASP A 29 -3.18 -9.98 3.06
C ASP A 29 -4.64 -9.54 3.20
N ILE A 30 -5.27 -9.09 2.11
CA ILE A 30 -6.69 -8.69 2.09
C ILE A 30 -7.58 -9.87 2.48
N TYR A 31 -7.39 -11.04 1.85
CA TYR A 31 -8.23 -12.21 2.13
C TYR A 31 -7.99 -12.77 3.52
N ASN A 32 -6.76 -12.77 4.03
CA ASN A 32 -6.47 -13.16 5.41
C ASN A 32 -7.17 -12.22 6.40
N TRP A 33 -7.16 -10.92 6.15
CA TRP A 33 -7.87 -9.94 6.98
C TRP A 33 -9.38 -10.22 7.05
N ILE A 34 -10.01 -10.45 5.90
CA ILE A 34 -11.44 -10.78 5.80
C ILE A 34 -11.73 -12.10 6.53
N ARG A 35 -10.89 -13.11 6.31
CA ARG A 35 -11.05 -14.45 6.92
C ARG A 35 -10.95 -14.41 8.43
N GLU A 36 -10.09 -13.57 8.98
CA GLU A 36 -9.91 -13.39 10.42
C GLU A 36 -11.05 -12.56 11.06
N GLY A 37 -11.99 -12.04 10.27
CA GLY A 37 -13.11 -11.24 10.75
C GLY A 37 -12.68 -9.88 11.31
N LYS A 38 -11.49 -9.41 10.93
CA LYS A 38 -10.95 -8.12 11.39
C LYS A 38 -11.76 -6.97 10.83
N ARG A 39 -12.08 -6.01 11.69
CA ARG A 39 -12.76 -4.78 11.30
C ARG A 39 -11.76 -3.69 10.97
N MET A 40 -12.16 -2.76 10.10
CA MET A 40 -11.31 -1.65 9.63
C MET A 40 -11.13 -0.53 10.68
N ASP A 41 -11.94 -0.52 11.74
CA ASP A 41 -11.89 0.44 12.85
C ASP A 41 -10.85 0.07 13.93
N GLU A 42 -10.27 -1.13 13.86
CA GLU A 42 -9.48 -1.69 14.98
C GLU A 42 -7.96 -1.64 14.78
N LYS A 43 -7.44 -1.62 13.54
CA LYS A 43 -6.00 -1.80 13.28
C LYS A 43 -5.54 -1.15 11.96
N LYS A 44 -4.26 -0.77 11.92
CA LYS A 44 -3.57 -0.41 10.67
C LYS A 44 -3.49 -1.67 9.79
N ALA A 45 -4.12 -1.63 8.63
CA ALA A 45 -4.05 -2.72 7.65
C ALA A 45 -2.66 -2.77 7.00
N ASP A 46 -2.17 -3.97 6.69
CA ASP A 46 -0.91 -4.18 5.95
C ASP A 46 -1.07 -3.96 4.43
N PHE A 47 -2.23 -3.49 3.99
CA PHE A 47 -2.58 -3.26 2.59
C PHE A 47 -3.24 -1.88 2.42
N HIS A 48 -3.26 -1.42 1.17
CA HIS A 48 -3.84 -0.13 0.79
C HIS A 48 -5.33 -0.09 1.12
N THR A 49 -5.75 0.93 1.87
CA THR A 49 -7.14 1.16 2.24
C THR A 49 -7.74 2.30 1.43
N PHE A 50 -9.04 2.57 1.59
CA PHE A 50 -9.64 3.78 1.04
C PHE A 50 -9.01 5.07 1.57
N VAL A 51 -8.56 5.08 2.83
CA VAL A 51 -7.84 6.24 3.39
C VAL A 51 -6.51 6.42 2.65
N THR A 52 -5.75 5.34 2.48
CA THR A 52 -4.50 5.37 1.70
C THR A 52 -4.72 5.82 0.25
N GLY A 53 -5.82 5.38 -0.38
CA GLY A 53 -6.19 5.83 -1.72
C GLY A 53 -6.57 7.32 -1.76
N HIS A 54 -7.25 7.84 -0.74
CA HIS A 54 -7.53 9.27 -0.65
C HIS A 54 -6.24 10.09 -0.50
N GLU A 55 -5.33 9.65 0.36
CA GLU A 55 -4.02 10.28 0.55
C GLU A 55 -3.22 10.32 -0.76
N GLU A 56 -3.28 9.25 -1.57
CA GLU A 56 -2.66 9.22 -2.90
C GLU A 56 -3.26 10.29 -3.83
N PHE A 57 -4.59 10.41 -3.87
CA PHE A 57 -5.26 11.45 -4.67
C PHE A 57 -4.92 12.86 -4.20
N SER A 58 -4.85 13.11 -2.89
CA SER A 58 -4.43 14.41 -2.34
C SER A 58 -3.05 14.84 -2.82
N ILE A 59 -2.11 13.88 -2.95
CA ILE A 59 -0.77 14.14 -3.48
C ILE A 59 -0.84 14.51 -4.98
N VAL A 60 -1.66 13.79 -5.76
CA VAL A 60 -1.88 14.10 -7.18
C VAL A 60 -2.46 15.50 -7.36
N ASP A 61 -3.44 15.88 -6.55
CA ASP A 61 -4.05 17.21 -6.60
C ASP A 61 -3.03 18.31 -6.27
N ALA A 62 -2.18 18.11 -5.26
CA ALA A 62 -1.10 19.03 -4.93
C ALA A 62 -0.07 19.15 -6.07
N ALA A 63 0.25 18.04 -6.74
CA ALA A 63 1.15 18.05 -7.90
C ALA A 63 0.57 18.84 -9.08
N ILE A 64 -0.75 18.74 -9.31
CA ILE A 64 -1.45 19.54 -10.33
C ILE A 64 -1.36 21.04 -9.98
N ARG A 65 -1.71 21.43 -8.74
CA ARG A 65 -1.59 22.83 -8.27
C ARG A 65 -0.17 23.36 -8.39
N SER A 66 0.83 22.54 -8.03
CA SER A 66 2.25 22.88 -8.11
C SER A 66 2.70 23.13 -9.55
N ASN A 67 2.25 22.30 -10.49
CA ASN A 67 2.52 22.48 -11.91
C ASN A 67 1.89 23.78 -12.46
N GLU A 68 0.69 24.15 -12.00
CA GLU A 68 0.02 25.39 -12.41
C GLU A 68 0.64 26.65 -11.79
N SER A 69 1.04 26.59 -10.52
CA SER A 69 1.59 27.73 -9.79
C SER A 69 3.10 27.93 -10.00
N GLY A 70 3.80 26.88 -10.45
CA GLY A 70 5.26 26.85 -10.60
C GLY A 70 6.00 26.88 -9.26
N LYS A 71 5.36 26.46 -8.17
CA LYS A 71 5.91 26.49 -6.81
C LYS A 71 5.61 25.18 -6.09
N TRP A 72 6.30 24.96 -4.97
CA TRP A 72 5.92 23.90 -4.04
C TRP A 72 4.58 24.25 -3.40
N GLU A 73 3.64 23.32 -3.45
CA GLU A 73 2.32 23.40 -2.83
C GLU A 73 2.22 22.34 -1.74
N ASP A 74 1.54 22.67 -0.64
CA ASP A 74 1.27 21.71 0.43
C ASP A 74 0.22 20.68 0.00
N VAL A 75 0.35 19.46 0.53
CA VAL A 75 -0.62 18.38 0.34
C VAL A 75 -1.75 18.54 1.37
N GLU A 76 -2.99 18.52 0.90
CA GLU A 76 -4.19 18.61 1.74
C GLU A 76 -4.81 17.22 1.87
N TYR A 77 -4.61 16.58 3.04
CA TYR A 77 -5.08 15.22 3.37
C TYR A 77 -6.46 15.19 4.04
#